data_AF-A0A0G9MPW4-F1
#
_entry.id   AF-A0A0G9MPW4-F1
#
_cell.length_a   1.000
_cell.length_b   1.000
_cell.length_c   1.000
_cell.angle_alpha   90.00
_cell.angle_beta   90.00
_cell.angle_gamma   90.00
#
_symmetry.space_group_name_H-M   'P 1'
#
loop_
_entity.id
_entity.type
_entity.pdbx_description
1 polymer ?
#
loop_
_entity_poly.entity_id
_entity_poly.type
_entity_poly.pdbx_seq_one_letter_code
_entity_poly.pdbx_strand_id
1 'polypeptide(L)' 'MDQRTLWLSIIMVGGVLAVANAWRGAVLIRDGEKTRGSRHMMFTAAILMLTTVALLLHQQD' A
#
# COMPACT_ATOMS: atom_id res chain seq x y z
N MET A 1 13.56 19.32 -6.56
CA MET A 1 13.47 17.87 -6.85
C MET A 1 12.66 17.73 -8.11
N ASP A 2 13.08 16.85 -9.02
CA ASP A 2 12.36 16.60 -10.27
C ASP A 2 11.01 15.92 -9.97
N GLN A 3 9.94 16.28 -10.69
CA GLN A 3 8.57 15.77 -10.45
C GLN A 3 8.54 14.24 -10.61
N ARG A 4 9.36 13.72 -11.53
CA ARG A 4 9.56 12.28 -11.73
C ARG A 4 10.15 11.58 -10.50
N THR A 5 11.13 12.21 -9.84
CA THR A 5 11.73 11.68 -8.61
C THR A 5 10.71 11.62 -7.47
N LEU A 6 9.84 12.63 -7.38
CA LEU A 6 8.79 12.70 -6.37
C LEU A 6 7.75 11.57 -6.57
N TRP A 7 7.28 11.36 -7.79
CA TRP A 7 6.36 10.25 -8.10
C TRP A 7 6.95 8.87 -7.83
N LEU A 8 8.19 8.62 -8.28
CA LEU A 8 8.89 7.37 -8.00
C LEU A 8 9.05 7.11 -6.50
N SER A 9 9.32 8.16 -5.71
CA SER A 9 9.43 8.04 -4.26
C SER A 9 8.10 7.66 -3.60
N ILE A 10 6.97 8.23 -4.04
CA ILE A 10 5.64 7.91 -3.52
C ILE A 10 5.29 6.45 -3.82
N ILE A 11 5.53 5.98 -5.04
CA ILE A 11 5.24 4.60 -5.45
C ILE A 11 6.09 3.62 -4.64
N MET A 12 7.39 3.91 -4.48
CA MET A 12 8.29 3.04 -3.74
C MET A 12 7.89 2.94 -2.26
N VAL A 13 7.61 4.08 -1.61
CA VAL A 13 7.17 4.13 -0.20
C VAL A 13 5.81 3.46 -0.03
N GLY A 14 4.85 3.76 -0.91
CA GLY A 14 3.53 3.14 -0.90
C GLY A 14 3.57 1.62 -1.06
N GLY A 15 4.42 1.12 -1.97
CA GLY A 15 4.64 -0.31 -2.18
C GLY A 15 5.20 -1.00 -0.93
N VAL A 16 6.23 -0.44 -0.31
CA VAL A 16 6.82 -0.99 0.93
C VAL A 16 5.80 -1.01 2.06
N LEU A 17 5.02 0.07 2.24
CA LEU A 17 3.99 0.16 3.26
C LEU A 17 2.85 -0.86 3.02
N ALA A 18 2.45 -1.08 1.77
CA ALA A 18 1.45 -2.08 1.43
C ALA A 18 1.94 -3.49 1.79
N VAL A 19 3.17 -3.86 1.40
CA VAL A 19 3.74 -5.18 1.72
C VAL A 19 3.87 -5.39 3.22
N ALA A 20 4.34 -4.38 3.96
CA ALA A 20 4.48 -4.47 5.42
C ALA A 20 3.12 -4.66 6.13
N ASN A 21 2.07 -3.95 5.69
CA ASN A 21 0.72 -4.12 6.24
C ASN A 21 0.09 -5.46 5.84
N ALA A 22 0.30 -5.92 4.60
CA ALA A 22 -0.17 -7.21 4.13
C ALA A 22 0.45 -8.34 4.94
N TRP A 23 1.76 -8.28 5.17
CA TRP A 23 2.49 -9.26 5.99
C TRP A 23 1.94 -9.30 7.41
N ARG A 24 1.81 -8.14 8.07
CA ARG A 24 1.23 -8.07 9.43
C ARG A 24 -0.19 -8.59 9.48
N GLY A 25 -1.02 -8.22 8.51
CA GLY A 25 -2.40 -8.72 8.40
C GLY A 25 -2.46 -10.24 8.25
N ALA A 26 -1.61 -10.80 7.39
CA ALA A 26 -1.55 -12.24 7.15
C ALA A 26 -1.10 -13.02 8.39
N VAL A 27 -0.09 -12.52 9.10
CA VAL A 27 0.38 -13.10 10.36
C VAL A 27 -0.72 -13.06 11.42
N LEU A 28 -1.39 -11.92 11.61
CA LEU A 28 -2.49 -11.80 12.58
C LEU A 28 -3.68 -12.72 12.28
N ILE A 29 -4.02 -12.90 10.99
CA ILE A 29 -5.06 -13.86 10.58
C ILE A 29 -4.61 -15.29 10.89
N ARG A 30 -3.34 -15.62 10.62
CA ARG A 30 -2.76 -16.94 10.92
C ARG A 30 -2.77 -17.23 12.42
N ASP A 31 -2.50 -16.24 13.24
CA ASP A 31 -2.43 -16.36 14.70
C ASP A 31 -3.82 -16.33 15.38
N GLY A 32 -4.91 -16.26 14.59
CA GLY A 32 -6.30 -16.35 15.07
C GLY A 32 -6.98 -15.00 15.32
N GLU A 33 -6.25 -13.88 15.28
CA GLU A 33 -6.80 -12.52 15.40
C GLU A 33 -7.37 -12.00 14.07
N LYS A 34 -8.44 -12.65 13.59
CA LYS A 34 -9.09 -12.34 12.30
C LYS A 34 -9.54 -10.87 12.17
N THR A 35 -10.05 -10.26 13.24
CA THR A 35 -10.56 -8.87 13.19
C THR A 35 -9.44 -7.85 12.96
N ARG A 36 -8.34 -7.96 13.71
CA ARG A 36 -7.19 -7.08 13.55
C ARG A 36 -6.47 -7.34 12.23
N GLY A 37 -6.32 -8.61 11.86
CA GLY A 37 -5.74 -8.99 10.58
C GLY A 37 -6.53 -8.48 9.37
N SER A 38 -7.87 -8.56 9.42
CA SER A 38 -8.76 -7.99 8.40
C SER A 38 -8.61 -6.47 8.28
N ARG A 39 -8.44 -5.76 9.40
CA ARG A 39 -8.20 -4.31 9.40
C ARG A 39 -6.89 -3.96 8.68
N HIS A 40 -5.82 -4.71 8.91
CA HIS A 40 -4.55 -4.51 8.19
C HIS A 40 -4.64 -4.86 6.70
N MET A 41 -5.44 -5.86 6.34
CA MET A 41 -5.74 -6.19 4.95
C MET A 41 -6.52 -5.06 4.26
N MET A 42 -7.51 -4.44 4.94
CA MET A 42 -8.22 -3.27 4.41
C MET A 42 -7.28 -2.07 4.17
N PHE A 43 -6.37 -1.80 5.12
CA PHE A 43 -5.38 -0.74 4.93
C PHE A 43 -4.43 -1.04 3.76
N THR A 44 -4.02 -2.29 3.59
CA THR A 44 -3.23 -2.72 2.43
C THR A 44 -3.98 -2.43 1.14
N ALA A 45 -5.25 -2.82 1.03
CA ALA A 45 -6.06 -2.58 -0.15
C ALA A 45 -6.21 -1.08 -0.45
N ALA A 46 -6.42 -0.26 0.58
CA ALA A 46 -6.50 1.20 0.43
C ALA A 46 -5.18 1.81 -0.09
N ILE A 47 -4.03 1.38 0.45
CA ILE A 47 -2.72 1.86 0.00
C ILE A 47 -2.46 1.47 -1.46
N LEU A 48 -2.81 0.24 -1.84
CA LEU A 48 -2.67 -0.21 -3.24
C LEU A 48 -3.58 0.57 -4.19
N MET A 49 -4.82 0.86 -3.80
CA MET A 49 -5.72 1.69 -4.60
C MET A 49 -5.16 3.11 -4.77
N LEU A 50 -4.71 3.76 -3.70
CA LEU A 50 -4.09 5.09 -3.76
C LEU A 50 -2.83 5.10 -4.63
N THR A 51 -2.00 4.06 -4.53
CA THR A 51 -0.80 3.92 -5.38
C THR A 51 -1.17 3.72 -6.85
N THR A 52 -2.27 3.00 -7.13
CA THR A 52 -2.79 2.81 -8.49
C THR A 52 -3.34 4.10 -9.07
N VAL A 53 -4.08 4.88 -8.28
CA VAL A 53 -4.57 6.21 -8.68
C VAL A 53 -3.40 7.17 -8.95
N ALA A 54 -2.37 7.16 -8.09
CA ALA A 54 -1.15 7.93 -8.30
C ALA A 54 -0.45 7.57 -9.62
N LEU A 55 -0.35 6.27 -9.95
CA LEU A 55 0.20 5.80 -11.22
C LEU A 55 -0.63 6.24 -12.43
N LEU A 56 -1.96 6.16 -12.32
CA LEU A 56 -2.86 6.58 -13.40
C LEU A 56 -2.77 8.08 -13.67
N LEU A 57 -2.75 8.91 -12.62
CA LEU A 57 -2.57 10.35 -12.76
C LEU A 57 -1.22 10.68 -13.40
N HIS A 58 -0.15 9.98 -13.01
CA HIS A 58 1.17 10.16 -13.63
C HIS A 58 1.20 9.80 -15.12
N GLN A 59 0.36 8.88 -15.59
CA GLN A 59 0.27 8.55 -17.03
C GLN A 59 -0.51 9.59 -17.85
N GLN A 60 -1.27 10.47 -17.20
CA GLN A 60 -2.09 11.49 -17.85
C GLN A 60 -1.38 12.84 -18.01
N ASP A 61 -0.31 13.07 -17.24
CA ASP A 61 0.62 14.21 -17.37
C ASP A 61 1.73 13.91 -18.39
#